data_AF-A0A4C1XGY7-F1
#
_entry.id   AF-A0A4C1XGY7-F1
#
_cell.length_a   1.000
_cell.length_b   1.000
_cell.length_c   1.000
_cell.angle_alpha   90.00
_cell.angle_beta   90.00
_cell.angle_gamma   90.00
#
_symmetry.space_group_name_H-M   'P 1'
#
loop_
_entity.id
_entity.type
_entity.pdbx_description
1 polymer ?
#
loop_
_entity_poly.entity_id
_entity_poly.type
_entity_poly.pdbx_seq_one_letter_code
_entity_poly.pdbx_strand_id
1 'polypeptide(L)'
;MKEGDANFLLNTGRVDGYFVASWVQGLQNIALEAEVGREPVISYALFISINVFMYLQLIFGISASVLAIMNVVKNPTEPMLGLPGVELSSGLSAMAGTISLMIWGIYFAVDLKDHLAFAYIAAQPINYNPALGFSYWLLLPAAVFSMCGLGMIELRRYLLERDPPAPTIQIENHSDGTIFLY
;
A
#
# COMPACT_ATOMS: atom_id res chain seq x y z
N MET A 1 -62.21 -53.32 -6.26
CA MET A 1 -60.94 -52.59 -6.06
C MET A 1 -60.83 -52.33 -4.57
N LYS A 2 -59.89 -52.98 -3.89
CA LYS A 2 -59.85 -53.05 -2.43
C LYS A 2 -59.25 -51.76 -1.88
N GLU A 3 -59.78 -51.30 -0.76
CA GLU A 3 -59.41 -50.09 0.02
C GLU A 3 -57.90 -50.00 0.37
N GLY A 4 -57.15 -51.10 0.21
CA GLY A 4 -55.68 -51.13 0.36
C GLY A 4 -54.90 -50.47 -0.79
N ASP A 5 -55.42 -50.46 -2.03
CA ASP A 5 -54.68 -49.91 -3.18
C ASP A 5 -54.66 -48.38 -3.17
N ALA A 6 -55.72 -47.74 -2.66
CA ALA A 6 -55.80 -46.28 -2.53
C ALA A 6 -54.82 -45.74 -1.47
N ASN A 7 -54.64 -46.46 -0.37
CA ASN A 7 -53.70 -46.10 0.68
C ASN A 7 -52.24 -46.29 0.26
N PHE A 8 -51.95 -47.26 -0.62
CA PHE A 8 -50.63 -47.43 -1.21
C PHE A 8 -50.29 -46.25 -2.12
N LEU A 9 -51.18 -45.88 -3.06
CA LEU A 9 -50.94 -44.75 -3.97
C LEU A 9 -50.82 -43.39 -3.25
N LEU A 10 -51.59 -43.18 -2.18
CA LEU A 10 -51.48 -41.98 -1.35
C LEU A 10 -50.16 -41.92 -0.57
N ASN A 11 -49.63 -43.06 -0.12
CA ASN A 11 -48.36 -43.10 0.61
C ASN A 11 -47.16 -42.93 -0.34
N THR A 12 -47.20 -43.53 -1.53
CA THR A 12 -46.16 -43.34 -2.56
C THR A 12 -46.10 -41.88 -3.02
N GLY A 13 -47.25 -41.24 -3.30
CA GLY A 13 -47.30 -39.82 -3.66
C GLY A 13 -46.85 -38.87 -2.53
N ARG A 14 -47.02 -39.26 -1.25
CA ARG A 14 -46.50 -38.50 -0.11
C ARG A 14 -44.98 -38.58 -0.03
N VAL A 15 -44.41 -39.79 -0.17
CA VAL A 15 -42.96 -40.03 -0.11
C VAL A 15 -42.24 -39.33 -1.25
N ASP A 16 -42.81 -39.36 -2.46
CA ASP A 16 -42.28 -38.66 -3.63
C ASP A 16 -42.33 -37.13 -3.45
N GLY A 17 -43.41 -36.61 -2.85
CA GLY A 17 -43.54 -35.20 -2.52
C GLY A 17 -42.49 -34.69 -1.52
N TYR A 18 -42.18 -35.47 -0.47
CA TYR A 18 -41.11 -35.11 0.48
C TYR A 18 -39.72 -35.21 -0.13
N PHE A 19 -39.49 -36.18 -1.00
CA PHE A 19 -38.22 -36.31 -1.73
C PHE A 19 -38.00 -35.11 -2.64
N VAL A 20 -38.96 -34.80 -3.52
CA VAL A 20 -38.86 -33.65 -4.44
C VAL A 20 -38.77 -32.32 -3.67
N ALA A 21 -39.53 -32.15 -2.59
CA ALA A 21 -39.42 -30.95 -1.75
C ALA A 21 -38.03 -30.80 -1.09
N SER A 22 -37.43 -31.91 -0.65
CA SER A 22 -36.06 -31.92 -0.09
C SER A 22 -35.02 -31.56 -1.15
N TRP A 23 -35.18 -32.01 -2.39
CA TRP A 23 -34.27 -31.65 -3.49
C TRP A 23 -34.44 -30.20 -3.92
N VAL A 24 -35.66 -29.70 -4.01
CA VAL A 24 -35.92 -28.28 -4.34
C VAL A 24 -35.38 -27.38 -3.23
N GLN A 25 -35.58 -27.73 -1.96
CA GLN A 25 -35.01 -26.99 -0.84
C GLN A 25 -33.47 -27.05 -0.84
N GLY A 26 -32.89 -28.21 -1.14
CA GLY A 26 -31.43 -28.36 -1.30
C GLY A 26 -30.88 -27.53 -2.45
N LEU A 27 -31.56 -27.51 -3.60
CA LEU A 27 -31.21 -26.69 -4.76
C LEU A 27 -31.37 -25.20 -4.47
N GLN A 28 -32.38 -24.80 -3.71
CA GLN A 28 -32.56 -23.42 -3.26
C GLN A 28 -31.47 -22.99 -2.27
N ASN A 29 -31.07 -23.87 -1.35
CA ASN A 29 -29.99 -23.60 -0.42
C ASN A 29 -28.63 -23.51 -1.15
N ILE A 30 -28.38 -24.38 -2.14
CA ILE A 30 -27.20 -24.32 -3.01
C ILE A 30 -27.22 -23.05 -3.89
N ALA A 31 -28.40 -22.66 -4.40
CA ALA A 31 -28.56 -21.43 -5.17
C ALA A 31 -28.36 -20.18 -4.30
N LEU A 32 -28.82 -20.18 -3.05
CA LEU A 32 -28.57 -19.13 -2.08
C LEU A 32 -27.09 -19.06 -1.67
N GLU A 33 -26.42 -20.20 -1.53
CA GLU A 33 -24.96 -20.24 -1.31
C GLU A 33 -24.18 -19.73 -2.54
N ALA A 34 -24.66 -20.00 -3.75
CA ALA A 34 -24.05 -19.53 -5.00
C ALA A 34 -24.30 -18.04 -5.29
N GLU A 35 -25.44 -17.48 -4.86
CA GLU A 35 -25.78 -16.06 -5.00
C GLU A 35 -25.11 -15.19 -3.91
N VAL A 36 -24.66 -15.81 -2.81
CA VAL A 36 -23.66 -15.23 -1.88
C VAL A 36 -22.23 -15.43 -2.43
N GLY A 37 -22.09 -15.66 -3.73
CA GLY A 37 -20.84 -15.49 -4.45
C GLY A 37 -20.42 -14.03 -4.39
N ARG A 38 -19.52 -13.69 -3.46
CA ARG A 38 -18.79 -12.41 -3.47
C ARG A 38 -18.33 -12.16 -4.90
N GLU A 39 -18.88 -11.12 -5.51
CA GLU A 39 -18.32 -10.64 -6.76
C GLU A 39 -16.83 -10.36 -6.50
N PRO A 40 -15.89 -10.83 -7.35
CA PRO A 40 -14.45 -10.62 -7.22
C PRO A 40 -14.05 -9.16 -7.46
N VAL A 41 -14.71 -8.22 -6.81
CA VAL A 41 -14.56 -6.80 -7.05
C VAL A 41 -13.83 -6.24 -5.85
N ILE A 42 -12.60 -5.79 -6.10
CA ILE A 42 -11.84 -5.00 -5.13
C ILE A 42 -12.77 -3.95 -4.52
N SER A 43 -12.81 -3.88 -3.19
CA SER A 43 -13.62 -2.87 -2.52
C SER A 43 -13.22 -1.50 -3.06
N TYR A 44 -14.19 -0.75 -3.60
CA TYR A 44 -13.96 0.54 -4.21
C TYR A 44 -13.24 1.51 -3.27
N ALA A 45 -13.54 1.44 -1.98
CA ALA A 45 -12.87 2.22 -0.94
C ALA A 45 -11.37 1.87 -0.82
N LEU A 46 -11.03 0.58 -0.92
CA LEU A 46 -9.66 0.10 -0.88
C LEU A 46 -8.89 0.63 -2.09
N PHE A 47 -9.47 0.51 -3.29
CA PHE A 47 -8.89 1.05 -4.52
C PHE A 47 -8.61 2.55 -4.43
N ILE A 48 -9.58 3.37 -3.98
CA ILE A 48 -9.36 4.81 -3.80
C ILE A 48 -8.25 5.07 -2.77
N SER A 49 -8.28 4.38 -1.63
CA SER A 49 -7.32 4.62 -0.55
C SER A 49 -5.87 4.44 -1.02
N ILE A 50 -5.57 3.35 -1.74
CA ILE A 50 -4.23 3.09 -2.29
C ILE A 50 -3.82 4.21 -3.23
N ASN A 51 -4.70 4.60 -4.16
CA ASN A 51 -4.40 5.65 -5.12
C ASN A 51 -4.10 6.98 -4.43
N VAL A 52 -4.87 7.36 -3.41
CA VAL A 52 -4.64 8.59 -2.63
C VAL A 52 -3.27 8.57 -1.96
N PHE A 53 -2.92 7.47 -1.26
CA PHE A 53 -1.60 7.36 -0.62
C PHE A 53 -0.45 7.37 -1.64
N MET A 54 -0.65 6.75 -2.81
CA MET A 54 0.32 6.75 -3.90
C MET A 54 0.54 8.16 -4.47
N TYR A 55 -0.52 8.93 -4.69
CA TYR A 55 -0.39 10.32 -5.16
C TYR A 55 0.23 11.22 -4.09
N LEU A 56 -0.10 11.03 -2.82
CA LEU A 56 0.53 11.74 -1.72
C LEU A 56 2.03 11.46 -1.66
N GLN A 57 2.45 10.20 -1.76
CA GLN A 57 3.86 9.82 -1.86
C GLN A 57 4.55 10.56 -3.02
N LEU A 58 3.93 10.59 -4.19
CA LEU A 58 4.49 11.26 -5.36
C LEU A 58 4.66 12.76 -5.14
N ILE A 59 3.65 13.45 -4.61
CA ILE A 59 3.68 14.89 -4.35
C ILE A 59 4.79 15.22 -3.33
N PHE A 60 4.86 14.48 -2.23
CA PHE A 60 5.89 14.70 -1.22
C PHE A 60 7.30 14.40 -1.75
N GLY A 61 7.46 13.33 -2.54
CA GLY A 61 8.75 13.02 -3.19
C GLY A 61 9.23 14.09 -4.18
N ILE A 62 8.31 14.66 -4.96
CA ILE A 62 8.63 15.79 -5.86
C ILE A 62 9.01 17.02 -5.04
N SER A 63 8.24 17.34 -3.99
CA SER A 63 8.53 18.49 -3.12
C SER A 63 9.91 18.37 -2.45
N ALA A 64 10.28 17.18 -1.98
CA ALA A 64 11.59 16.89 -1.41
C ALA A 64 12.71 17.10 -2.43
N SER A 65 12.51 16.63 -3.66
CA SER A 65 13.48 16.79 -4.76
C SER A 65 13.68 18.27 -5.11
N VAL A 66 12.61 19.05 -5.20
CA VAL A 66 12.68 20.50 -5.46
C VAL A 66 13.37 21.23 -4.32
N LEU A 67 13.03 20.92 -3.07
CA LEU A 67 13.69 21.50 -1.88
C LEU A 67 15.18 21.14 -1.83
N ALA A 68 15.56 19.91 -2.18
CA ALA A 68 16.96 19.50 -2.26
C ALA A 68 17.74 20.30 -3.31
N ILE A 69 17.17 20.50 -4.50
CA ILE A 69 17.78 21.34 -5.55
C ILE A 69 17.92 22.78 -5.08
N MET A 70 16.89 23.34 -4.44
CA MET A 70 16.95 24.71 -3.92
C MET A 70 18.02 24.87 -2.82
N ASN A 71 18.18 23.86 -1.96
CA ASN A 71 19.24 23.83 -0.95
C ASN A 71 20.64 23.85 -1.57
N VAL A 72 20.83 23.20 -2.72
CA VAL A 72 22.12 23.22 -3.45
C VAL A 72 22.37 24.57 -4.13
N VAL A 73 21.35 25.19 -4.74
CA VAL A 73 21.53 26.37 -5.60
C VAL A 73 21.52 27.69 -4.81
N LYS A 74 20.63 27.83 -3.83
CA LYS A 74 20.33 29.14 -3.22
C LYS A 74 20.72 29.26 -1.75
N ASN A 75 21.16 28.15 -1.12
CA ASN A 75 21.51 28.07 0.29
C ASN A 75 20.54 28.86 1.21
N PRO A 76 19.23 28.58 1.14
CA PRO A 76 18.20 29.38 1.79
C PRO A 76 18.37 29.35 3.32
N THR A 77 18.26 30.52 3.95
CA THR A 77 18.37 30.70 5.41
C THR A 77 17.05 30.47 6.15
N GLU A 78 15.94 30.29 5.43
CA GLU A 78 14.63 30.04 6.02
C GLU A 78 14.49 28.57 6.46
N PRO A 79 14.06 28.31 7.71
CA PRO A 79 14.06 26.96 8.27
C PRO A 79 13.22 25.96 7.47
N MET A 80 12.06 26.35 6.95
CA MET A 80 11.20 25.44 6.17
C MET A 80 11.71 25.12 4.77
N LEU A 81 12.52 26.01 4.17
CA LEU A 81 13.14 25.78 2.85
C LEU A 81 14.53 25.16 2.96
N GLY A 82 15.08 25.10 4.17
CA GLY A 82 16.37 24.51 4.49
C GLY A 82 16.31 22.99 4.66
N LEU A 83 17.26 22.48 5.43
CA LEU A 83 17.44 21.05 5.73
C LEU A 83 16.18 20.35 6.29
N PRO A 84 15.44 20.91 7.28
CA PRO A 84 14.34 20.18 7.91
C PRO A 84 13.11 20.07 6.98
N GLY A 85 12.99 20.95 5.98
CA GLY A 85 11.93 20.83 4.96
C GLY A 85 12.14 19.61 4.04
N VAL A 86 13.38 19.33 3.66
CA VAL A 86 13.72 18.13 2.86
C VAL A 86 13.54 16.87 3.69
N GLU A 87 13.89 16.91 4.98
CA GLU A 87 13.71 15.79 5.92
C GLU A 87 12.24 15.44 6.09
N LEU A 88 11.40 16.44 6.40
CA LEU A 88 9.95 16.23 6.58
C LEU A 88 9.27 15.70 5.31
N SER A 89 9.57 16.28 4.15
CA SER A 89 8.97 15.87 2.88
C SER A 89 9.43 14.46 2.45
N SER A 90 10.69 14.11 2.67
CA SER A 90 11.21 12.76 2.41
C SER A 90 10.62 11.73 3.39
N GLY A 91 10.45 12.10 4.66
CA GLY A 91 9.83 11.27 5.69
C GLY A 91 8.37 10.97 5.39
N LEU A 92 7.59 12.00 5.06
CA LEU A 92 6.18 11.83 4.68
C LEU A 92 6.01 10.98 3.42
N SER A 93 6.89 11.16 2.42
CA SER A 93 6.94 10.31 1.23
C SER A 93 7.21 8.84 1.58
N ALA A 94 8.21 8.57 2.43
CA ALA A 94 8.56 7.21 2.86
C ALA A 94 7.42 6.53 3.65
N MET A 95 6.76 7.27 4.54
CA MET A 95 5.61 6.78 5.30
C MET A 95 4.42 6.46 4.39
N ALA A 96 4.04 7.39 3.52
CA ALA A 96 2.92 7.20 2.58
C ALA A 96 3.18 6.01 1.63
N GLY A 97 4.42 5.86 1.14
CA GLY A 97 4.81 4.73 0.29
C GLY A 97 4.81 3.40 1.01
N THR A 98 5.24 3.37 2.27
CA THR A 98 5.22 2.15 3.09
C THR A 98 3.79 1.69 3.39
N ILE A 99 2.88 2.64 3.69
CA ILE A 99 1.46 2.34 3.88
C ILE A 99 0.84 1.76 2.60
N SER A 100 1.11 2.37 1.45
CA SER A 100 0.62 1.88 0.15
C SER A 100 1.11 0.46 -0.15
N LEU A 101 2.40 0.18 0.09
CA LEU A 101 2.99 -1.15 -0.04
C LEU A 101 2.32 -2.18 0.88
N MET A 102 2.06 -1.81 2.14
CA MET A 102 1.42 -2.71 3.12
C MET A 102 -0.02 -3.02 2.74
N ILE A 103 -0.82 -2.01 2.34
CA ILE A 103 -2.22 -2.21 1.94
C ILE A 103 -2.28 -3.16 0.73
N TRP A 104 -1.45 -2.95 -0.28
CA TRP A 104 -1.42 -3.83 -1.46
C TRP A 104 -0.87 -5.22 -1.14
N GLY A 105 0.15 -5.32 -0.30
CA GLY A 105 0.73 -6.60 0.12
C GLY A 105 -0.26 -7.45 0.91
N ILE A 106 -1.00 -6.85 1.83
CA ILE A 106 -2.06 -7.53 2.60
C ILE A 106 -3.20 -7.95 1.66
N TYR A 107 -3.62 -7.08 0.75
CA TYR A 107 -4.67 -7.39 -0.23
C TYR A 107 -4.27 -8.58 -1.12
N PHE A 108 -3.01 -8.64 -1.56
CA PHE A 108 -2.48 -9.78 -2.30
C PHE A 108 -2.47 -11.08 -1.48
N ALA A 109 -2.13 -11.00 -0.20
CA ALA A 109 -2.04 -12.16 0.68
C ALA A 109 -3.42 -12.78 0.99
N VAL A 110 -4.46 -11.95 1.12
CA VAL A 110 -5.79 -12.35 1.59
C VAL A 110 -6.73 -12.73 0.45
N ASP A 111 -6.89 -11.86 -0.56
CA ASP A 111 -8.03 -11.96 -1.49
C ASP A 111 -7.60 -12.08 -2.95
N LEU A 112 -6.44 -11.53 -3.35
CA LEU A 112 -6.13 -11.41 -4.76
C LEU A 112 -5.88 -12.75 -5.46
N LYS A 113 -5.48 -13.79 -4.72
CA LYS A 113 -5.21 -15.12 -5.28
C LYS A 113 -6.48 -15.81 -5.79
N ASP A 114 -7.60 -15.55 -5.13
CA ASP A 114 -8.88 -16.22 -5.39
C ASP A 114 -9.77 -15.40 -6.33
N HIS A 115 -9.47 -14.12 -6.51
CA HIS A 115 -10.28 -13.15 -7.26
C HIS A 115 -9.67 -12.68 -8.58
N LEU A 116 -8.87 -13.51 -9.27
CA LEU A 116 -8.46 -13.20 -10.65
C LEU A 116 -9.56 -13.59 -11.63
N ALA A 117 -9.98 -12.65 -12.49
CA ALA A 117 -10.87 -12.93 -13.62
C ALA A 117 -10.34 -14.06 -14.53
N PHE A 118 -9.02 -14.29 -14.55
CA PHE A 118 -8.42 -15.45 -15.22
C PHE A 118 -8.74 -16.79 -14.56
N ALA A 119 -8.88 -16.86 -13.23
CA ALA A 119 -9.29 -18.09 -12.54
C ALA A 119 -10.75 -18.46 -12.86
N TYR A 120 -11.60 -17.45 -13.06
CA TYR A 120 -13.00 -17.64 -13.46
C TYR A 120 -13.14 -18.13 -14.91
N ILE A 121 -12.33 -17.61 -15.83
CA ILE A 121 -12.31 -18.06 -17.24
C ILE A 121 -11.57 -19.41 -17.38
N ALA A 122 -10.56 -19.66 -16.55
CA ALA A 122 -9.79 -20.90 -16.50
C ALA A 122 -10.34 -21.88 -15.46
N ALA A 123 -11.65 -22.17 -15.50
CA ALA A 123 -12.29 -23.31 -14.83
C ALA A 123 -11.84 -24.67 -15.44
N GLN A 124 -10.55 -24.80 -15.70
CA GLN A 124 -9.79 -26.00 -16.03
C GLN A 124 -8.67 -26.07 -14.98
N PRO A 125 -8.27 -27.26 -14.51
CA PRO A 125 -7.42 -27.45 -13.31
C PRO A 125 -5.95 -27.11 -13.58
N ILE A 126 -5.67 -25.91 -14.09
CA ILE A 126 -4.34 -25.40 -14.29
C ILE A 126 -4.04 -24.51 -13.08
N ASN A 127 -3.11 -24.97 -12.24
CA ASN A 127 -2.58 -24.21 -11.12
C ASN A 127 -1.93 -22.92 -11.64
N TYR A 128 -2.72 -21.86 -11.79
CA TYR A 128 -2.20 -20.54 -12.11
C TYR A 128 -1.54 -19.98 -10.86
N ASN A 129 -0.27 -19.61 -10.96
CA ASN A 129 0.44 -18.96 -9.86
C ASN A 129 0.25 -17.44 -10.00
N PRO A 130 -0.65 -16.82 -9.23
CA PRO A 130 -0.88 -15.38 -9.32
C PRO A 130 0.38 -14.63 -8.88
N ALA A 131 0.93 -13.81 -9.77
CA ALA A 131 2.08 -12.98 -9.49
C ALA A 131 1.69 -11.50 -9.36
N LEU A 132 2.38 -10.76 -8.50
CA LEU A 132 2.19 -9.31 -8.41
C LEU A 132 2.71 -8.63 -9.68
N GLY A 133 1.91 -7.71 -10.22
CA GLY A 133 2.28 -6.93 -11.40
C GLY A 133 3.49 -6.01 -11.19
N PHE A 134 4.11 -5.59 -12.28
CA PHE A 134 5.29 -4.70 -12.28
C PHE A 134 5.07 -3.38 -11.53
N SER A 135 3.86 -2.84 -11.52
CA SER A 135 3.52 -1.60 -10.80
C SER A 135 3.80 -1.69 -9.30
N TYR A 136 3.54 -2.84 -8.68
CA TYR A 136 3.87 -3.06 -7.27
C TYR A 136 5.38 -3.03 -7.02
N TRP A 137 6.15 -3.67 -7.90
CA TRP A 137 7.60 -3.72 -7.79
C TRP A 137 8.26 -2.35 -7.97
N LEU A 138 7.59 -1.40 -8.64
CA LEU A 138 8.06 -0.01 -8.76
C LEU A 138 7.87 0.81 -7.48
N LEU A 139 6.95 0.43 -6.59
CA LEU A 139 6.76 1.11 -5.30
C LEU A 139 7.92 0.84 -4.34
N LEU A 140 8.55 -0.35 -4.40
CA LEU A 140 9.72 -0.70 -3.59
C LEU A 140 10.91 0.24 -3.79
N PRO A 141 11.46 0.44 -5.01
CA PRO A 141 12.56 1.36 -5.23
C PRO A 141 12.18 2.80 -4.93
N ALA A 142 10.91 3.21 -5.16
CA ALA A 142 10.44 4.55 -4.79
C ALA A 142 10.49 4.79 -3.27
N ALA A 143 10.09 3.80 -2.46
CA ALA A 143 10.20 3.87 -1.01
C ALA A 143 11.66 3.87 -0.54
N VAL A 144 12.51 3.01 -1.13
CA VAL A 144 13.95 2.96 -0.83
C VAL A 144 14.63 4.28 -1.16
N PHE A 145 14.30 4.90 -2.29
CA PHE A 145 14.89 6.19 -2.69
C PHE A 145 14.48 7.31 -1.72
N SER A 146 13.23 7.31 -1.24
CA SER A 146 12.78 8.25 -0.22
C SER A 146 13.53 8.07 1.10
N MET A 147 13.79 6.81 1.52
CA MET A 147 14.63 6.52 2.70
C MET A 147 16.10 6.88 2.50
N CYS A 148 16.64 6.69 1.30
CA CYS A 148 17.99 7.11 0.96
C CYS A 148 18.16 8.64 1.09
N GLY A 149 17.13 9.40 0.68
CA GLY A 149 17.08 10.85 0.89
C GLY A 149 17.21 11.25 2.36
N LEU A 150 16.51 10.55 3.27
CA LEU A 150 16.67 10.75 4.72
C LEU A 150 18.08 10.39 5.19
N GLY A 151 18.61 9.25 4.74
CA GLY A 151 19.95 8.78 5.09
C GLY A 151 21.05 9.78 4.68
N MET A 152 20.91 10.43 3.52
CA MET A 152 21.84 11.47 3.09
C MET A 152 21.80 12.72 3.98
N ILE A 153 20.63 13.10 4.50
CA ILE A 153 20.49 14.25 5.41
C ILE A 153 21.14 13.94 6.76
N GLU A 154 20.88 12.75 7.31
CA GLU A 154 21.52 12.33 8.55
C GLU A 154 23.02 12.16 8.41
N LEU A 155 23.49 11.65 7.26
CA LEU A 155 24.92 11.60 6.97
C LEU A 155 25.54 13.00 6.95
N ARG A 156 24.86 13.98 6.34
CA ARG A 156 25.30 15.38 6.36
C ARG A 156 25.40 15.91 7.80
N ARG A 157 24.39 15.64 8.63
CA ARG A 157 24.38 16.05 10.05
C ARG A 157 25.53 15.40 10.83
N TYR A 158 25.70 14.09 10.67
CA TYR A 158 26.76 13.32 11.30
C TYR A 158 28.17 13.83 10.94
N LEU A 159 28.39 14.24 9.69
CA LEU A 159 29.67 14.82 9.27
C LEU A 159 29.91 16.19 9.90
N LEU A 160 28.87 17.03 10.00
CA LEU A 160 28.97 18.37 10.62
C LEU A 160 29.19 18.32 12.13
N GLU A 161 28.63 17.31 12.80
CA GLU A 161 28.89 17.08 14.23
C GLU A 161 30.31 16.56 14.50
N ARG A 162 31.00 16.04 13.46
CA ARG A 162 32.39 15.59 13.53
C ARG A 162 33.42 16.66 13.20
N ASP A 163 33.04 17.70 12.48
CA ASP A 163 33.91 18.85 12.27
C ASP A 163 33.98 19.68 13.57
N PRO A 164 35.18 19.94 14.12
CA PRO A 164 35.29 20.77 15.31
C PRO A 164 34.67 22.14 15.00
N PRO A 165 33.91 22.73 15.95
CA PRO A 165 33.29 24.04 15.74
C PRO A 165 34.37 25.01 15.27
N ALA A 166 34.10 25.70 14.15
CA ALA A 166 35.04 26.66 13.57
C ALA A 166 35.61 27.52 14.70
N PRO A 167 36.94 27.58 14.88
CA PRO A 167 37.54 28.27 16.00
C PRO A 167 36.95 29.67 16.03
N THR A 168 36.15 29.92 17.06
CA THR A 168 35.61 31.25 17.31
C THR A 168 36.84 32.05 17.64
N ILE A 169 37.33 32.83 16.67
CA ILE A 169 38.32 33.87 16.95
C ILE A 169 37.57 34.80 17.89
N GLN A 170 37.77 34.59 19.18
CA GLN A 170 37.50 35.64 20.14
C GLN A 170 38.50 36.71 19.75
N ILE A 171 38.03 37.68 18.96
CA ILE A 171 38.72 38.95 18.80
C ILE A 171 38.54 39.61 20.16
N GLU A 172 39.28 39.09 21.14
CA GLU A 172 39.56 39.80 22.35
C GLU A 172 40.21 41.09 21.89
N ASN A 173 39.62 42.16 22.38
CA ASN A 173 39.89 43.54 22.06
C ASN A 173 41.29 43.92 22.58
N HIS A 174 42.33 43.26 22.09
CA HIS A 174 43.70 43.67 22.30
C HIS A 174 44.02 44.70 21.24
N SER A 175 43.88 45.94 21.69
CA SER A 175 44.51 47.13 21.16
C SER A 175 46.02 46.91 20.98
N ASP A 176 46.43 46.13 19.98
CA ASP A 176 47.77 46.26 19.43
C ASP A 176 47.79 45.92 17.94
N GLY A 177 48.15 46.92 17.14
CA GLY A 177 47.90 47.03 15.71
C GLY A 177 48.72 46.07 14.86
N THR A 178 48.39 44.77 14.88
CA THR A 178 48.98 43.82 13.93
C THR A 178 47.89 43.05 13.20
N ILE A 179 47.66 43.47 11.97
CA ILE A 179 46.82 42.80 10.96
C ILE A 179 47.50 41.46 10.63
N PHE A 180 46.80 40.35 10.89
CA PHE A 180 47.15 39.05 10.31
C PHE A 180 46.09 38.72 9.25
N LEU A 181 46.50 38.87 7.99
CA LEU A 181 45.88 38.18 6.86
C LEU A 181 46.25 36.71 6.97
N TYR A 182 45.27 35.83 7.16
CA TYR A 182 45.07 34.61 6.38
C TYR A 182 43.69 34.02 6.72
#